data_AF-I4BSK5-F1
#
_entry.id   AF-I4BSK5-F1
#
_cell.length_a   1.000
_cell.length_b   1.000
_cell.length_c   1.000
_cell.angle_alpha   90.00
_cell.angle_beta   90.00
_cell.angle_gamma   90.00
#
_symmetry.space_group_name_H-M   'P 1'
#
loop_
_entity.id
_entity.type
_entity.pdbx_description
1 polymer ?
#
loop_
_entity_poly.entity_id
_entity_poly.type
_entity_poly.pdbx_seq_one_letter_code
_entity_poly.pdbx_strand_id
1 'polypeptide(L)'
;MTTTTTAAALPADVETLMRGLRLPHARAIAADVLATARAQRWDPTEVIKALLTEEAAGRARSMLAARRKAAGFPTGKTFDAWDPGASSIPLPTQQALQTLEWVGRRENLVVCGPAGTGKTFFLEALGQKVIEAGMPVAWFTLEQIGVLVRAHRADDSLGKAVAKIVRAELVVIDDVGLLPVGADAAEGLYRIVEAAYERKSVAISSNLHPSGFDELMPKTLATATVDRLLHHAHLCQTSGDSVRLAQALHGKGVKPLT
;
A
#
# COMPACT_ATOMS: atom_id res chain seq x y z
N MET A 1 -8.24 -48.19 25.09
CA MET A 1 -8.65 -48.15 23.68
C MET A 1 -8.76 -46.70 23.27
N THR A 2 -7.69 -46.15 22.71
CA THR A 2 -7.66 -44.79 22.13
C THR A 2 -8.09 -44.90 20.67
N THR A 3 -9.32 -44.48 20.36
CA THR A 3 -9.81 -44.38 18.99
C THR A 3 -9.10 -43.24 18.28
N THR A 4 -8.13 -43.59 17.44
CA THR A 4 -7.52 -42.69 16.47
C THR A 4 -8.59 -42.33 15.44
N THR A 5 -9.13 -41.11 15.50
CA THR A 5 -10.03 -40.58 14.47
C THR A 5 -9.22 -40.45 13.19
N THR A 6 -9.34 -41.43 12.29
CA THR A 6 -8.77 -41.36 10.94
C THR A 6 -9.39 -40.15 10.24
N ALA A 7 -8.60 -39.11 9.98
CA ALA A 7 -9.05 -37.96 9.21
C ALA A 7 -9.65 -38.46 7.89
N ALA A 8 -10.87 -38.02 7.58
CA ALA A 8 -11.52 -38.42 6.34
C ALA A 8 -10.61 -38.04 5.17
N ALA A 9 -10.38 -38.97 4.24
CA ALA A 9 -9.58 -38.70 3.05
C ALA A 9 -10.48 -38.23 1.91
N LEU A 10 -10.02 -37.21 1.17
CA LEU A 10 -10.70 -36.74 -0.04
C LEU A 10 -10.58 -37.81 -1.14
N PRO A 11 -11.65 -38.13 -1.91
CA PRO A 11 -11.55 -39.02 -3.06
C PRO A 11 -10.48 -38.55 -4.05
N ALA A 12 -9.67 -39.49 -4.56
CA ALA A 12 -8.48 -39.18 -5.37
C ALA A 12 -8.80 -38.50 -6.72
N ASP A 13 -9.93 -38.85 -7.32
CA ASP A 13 -10.48 -38.23 -8.52
C ASP A 13 -10.85 -36.77 -8.28
N VAL A 14 -11.55 -36.47 -7.18
CA VAL A 14 -11.89 -35.11 -6.76
C VAL A 14 -10.63 -34.31 -6.46
N GLU A 15 -9.66 -34.87 -5.74
CA GLU A 15 -8.39 -34.19 -5.45
C GLU A 15 -7.64 -33.81 -6.74
N THR A 16 -7.61 -34.72 -7.71
CA THR A 16 -6.97 -34.50 -9.02
C THR A 16 -7.64 -33.37 -9.78
N LEU A 17 -8.98 -33.32 -9.81
CA LEU A 17 -9.73 -32.22 -10.43
C LEU A 17 -9.46 -30.89 -9.74
N MET A 18 -9.46 -30.85 -8.40
CA MET A 18 -9.18 -29.62 -7.64
C MET A 18 -7.75 -29.10 -7.87
N ARG A 19 -6.77 -30.01 -8.06
CA ARG A 19 -5.41 -29.65 -8.49
C ARG A 19 -5.40 -29.02 -9.87
N GLY A 20 -6.06 -29.65 -10.85
CA GLY A 20 -6.16 -29.15 -12.23
C GLY A 20 -6.83 -27.78 -12.32
N LEU A 21 -7.88 -27.56 -11.54
CA LEU A 21 -8.63 -26.29 -11.46
C LEU A 21 -7.96 -25.23 -10.57
N ARG A 22 -6.83 -25.55 -9.93
CA ARG A 22 -6.12 -24.68 -8.98
C ARG A 22 -7.04 -24.18 -7.86
N LEU A 23 -7.68 -25.11 -7.14
CA LEU A 23 -8.54 -24.84 -5.99
C LEU A 23 -7.85 -25.22 -4.66
N PRO A 24 -6.66 -24.64 -4.33
CA PRO A 24 -5.87 -25.10 -3.21
C PRO A 24 -6.55 -24.89 -1.85
N HIS A 25 -7.38 -23.87 -1.70
CA HIS A 25 -8.00 -23.52 -0.41
C HIS A 25 -9.25 -24.36 -0.17
N ALA A 26 -10.11 -24.51 -1.19
CA ALA A 26 -11.22 -25.46 -1.10
C ALA A 26 -10.72 -26.88 -0.83
N ARG A 27 -9.64 -27.30 -1.52
CA ARG A 27 -9.06 -28.65 -1.35
C ARG A 27 -8.57 -28.88 0.07
N ALA A 28 -8.02 -27.85 0.72
CA ALA A 28 -7.51 -27.95 2.09
C ALA A 28 -8.61 -28.28 3.10
N ILE A 29 -9.86 -27.89 2.86
CA ILE A 29 -11.00 -28.14 3.76
C ILE A 29 -11.96 -29.23 3.25
N ALA A 30 -11.76 -29.72 2.02
CA ALA A 30 -12.78 -30.49 1.31
C ALA A 30 -13.17 -31.79 2.02
N ALA A 31 -12.22 -32.48 2.64
CA ALA A 31 -12.51 -33.72 3.36
C ALA A 31 -13.40 -33.47 4.60
N ASP A 32 -13.09 -32.43 5.37
CA ASP A 32 -13.86 -32.06 6.57
C ASP A 32 -15.25 -31.56 6.21
N VAL A 33 -15.37 -30.76 5.15
CA VAL A 33 -16.66 -30.30 4.61
C VAL A 33 -17.51 -31.48 4.16
N LEU A 34 -16.95 -32.44 3.43
CA LEU A 34 -17.70 -33.62 2.96
C LEU A 34 -18.12 -34.53 4.12
N ALA A 35 -17.26 -34.71 5.13
CA ALA A 35 -17.61 -35.46 6.34
C ALA A 35 -18.77 -34.79 7.10
N THR A 36 -18.69 -33.48 7.28
CA THR A 36 -19.74 -32.67 7.93
C THR A 36 -21.04 -32.73 7.16
N ALA A 37 -20.99 -32.54 5.83
CA ALA A 37 -22.15 -32.57 4.96
C ALA A 37 -22.89 -33.91 5.00
N ARG A 38 -22.16 -35.03 5.06
CA ARG A 38 -22.77 -36.36 5.22
C ARG A 38 -23.43 -36.53 6.59
N ALA A 39 -22.76 -36.13 7.66
CA ALA A 39 -23.27 -36.25 9.02
C ALA A 39 -24.53 -35.39 9.25
N GLN A 40 -24.55 -34.19 8.68
CA GLN A 40 -25.63 -33.22 8.85
C GLN A 40 -26.66 -33.25 7.72
N ARG A 41 -26.48 -34.09 6.70
CA ARG A 41 -27.35 -34.21 5.51
C ARG A 41 -27.57 -32.87 4.80
N TRP A 42 -26.47 -32.14 4.56
CA TRP A 42 -26.49 -30.90 3.79
C TRP A 42 -27.03 -31.11 2.37
N ASP A 43 -27.67 -30.09 1.83
CA ASP A 43 -28.02 -30.06 0.41
C ASP A 43 -26.72 -30.02 -0.43
N PRO A 44 -26.66 -30.68 -1.61
CA PRO A 44 -25.47 -30.64 -2.47
C PRO A 44 -25.01 -29.21 -2.81
N THR A 45 -25.95 -28.27 -2.93
CA THR A 45 -25.67 -26.86 -3.18
C THR A 45 -24.90 -26.23 -2.02
N GLU A 46 -25.19 -26.61 -0.77
CA GLU A 46 -24.50 -26.10 0.42
C GLU A 46 -23.04 -26.54 0.45
N VAL A 47 -22.77 -27.78 0.04
CA VAL A 47 -21.40 -28.30 -0.10
C VAL A 47 -20.61 -27.50 -1.13
N ILE A 48 -21.19 -27.30 -2.33
CA ILE A 48 -20.57 -26.52 -3.40
C ILE A 48 -20.30 -25.09 -2.92
N LYS A 49 -21.30 -24.47 -2.29
CA LYS A 49 -21.20 -23.11 -1.75
C LYS A 49 -20.06 -23.01 -0.73
N ALA A 50 -20.00 -23.92 0.25
CA ALA A 50 -18.96 -23.89 1.28
C ALA A 50 -17.54 -23.98 0.68
N LEU A 51 -17.32 -24.91 -0.26
CA LEU A 51 -16.02 -25.08 -0.92
C LEU A 51 -15.64 -23.84 -1.75
N LEU A 52 -16.56 -23.31 -2.56
CA LEU A 52 -16.30 -22.15 -3.40
C LEU A 52 -16.12 -20.87 -2.57
N THR A 53 -16.86 -20.72 -1.46
CA THR A 53 -16.67 -19.61 -0.52
C THR A 53 -15.27 -19.63 0.09
N GLU A 54 -14.79 -20.80 0.55
CA GLU A 54 -13.42 -20.89 1.07
C GLU A 54 -12.37 -20.62 0.00
N GLU A 55 -12.58 -21.11 -1.23
CA GLU A 55 -11.67 -20.80 -2.34
C GLU A 55 -11.59 -19.31 -2.62
N ALA A 56 -12.73 -18.64 -2.74
CA ALA A 56 -12.80 -17.21 -2.97
C ALA A 56 -12.11 -16.43 -1.83
N ALA A 57 -12.38 -16.80 -0.57
CA ALA A 57 -11.78 -16.17 0.60
C ALA A 57 -10.25 -16.41 0.66
N GLY A 58 -9.79 -17.63 0.38
CA GLY A 58 -8.38 -17.98 0.31
C GLY A 58 -7.63 -17.23 -0.78
N ARG A 59 -8.21 -17.12 -1.98
CA ARG A 59 -7.64 -16.32 -3.08
C ARG A 59 -7.59 -14.85 -2.72
N ALA A 60 -8.66 -14.28 -2.15
CA ALA A 60 -8.68 -12.89 -1.71
C ALA A 60 -7.56 -12.61 -0.68
N ARG A 61 -7.40 -13.47 0.33
CA ARG A 61 -6.30 -13.38 1.32
C ARG A 61 -4.92 -13.47 0.65
N SER A 62 -4.74 -14.40 -0.27
CA SER A 62 -3.46 -14.59 -0.98
C SER A 62 -3.12 -13.39 -1.88
N MET A 63 -4.11 -12.85 -2.59
CA MET A 63 -3.95 -11.65 -3.42
C MET A 63 -3.61 -10.42 -2.57
N LEU A 64 -4.29 -10.24 -1.43
CA LEU A 64 -4.01 -9.16 -0.49
C LEU A 64 -2.58 -9.24 0.03
N ALA A 65 -2.15 -10.42 0.48
CA ALA A 65 -0.79 -10.65 0.96
C ALA A 65 0.26 -10.39 -0.13
N ALA A 66 0.01 -10.86 -1.36
CA ALA A 66 0.89 -10.60 -2.50
C ALA A 66 1.00 -9.11 -2.83
N ARG A 67 -0.11 -8.37 -2.82
CA ARG A 67 -0.11 -6.91 -3.05
C ARG A 67 0.62 -6.16 -1.93
N ARG A 68 0.36 -6.49 -0.66
CA ARG A 68 1.06 -5.89 0.49
C ARG A 68 2.58 -6.09 0.38
N LYS A 69 3.00 -7.31 0.01
CA LYS A 69 4.42 -7.62 -0.22
C LYS A 69 4.99 -6.83 -1.40
N ALA A 70 4.25 -6.75 -2.52
CA ALA A 70 4.69 -6.05 -3.71
C ALA A 70 4.77 -4.53 -3.55
N ALA A 71 3.92 -3.95 -2.69
CA ALA A 71 3.91 -2.51 -2.43
C ALA A 71 5.18 -2.02 -1.73
N GLY A 72 5.84 -2.86 -0.93
CA GLY A 72 7.12 -2.52 -0.31
C GLY A 72 7.03 -1.51 0.84
N PHE A 73 5.93 -1.50 1.59
CA PHE A 73 5.76 -0.60 2.73
C PHE A 73 6.86 -0.74 3.78
N PRO A 74 7.35 0.36 4.37
CA PRO A 74 8.51 0.34 5.26
C PRO A 74 8.25 -0.34 6.60
N THR A 75 7.08 -0.15 7.22
CA THR A 75 6.83 -0.62 8.60
C THR A 75 5.46 -1.28 8.82
N GLY A 76 4.57 -1.27 7.83
CA GLY A 76 3.24 -1.85 7.88
C GLY A 76 2.22 -1.07 8.72
N LYS A 77 2.38 0.25 8.91
CA LYS A 77 1.42 1.05 9.71
C LYS A 77 0.02 1.04 9.10
N THR A 78 -0.98 0.86 9.96
CA THR A 78 -2.40 0.94 9.64
C THR A 78 -3.08 2.04 10.45
N PHE A 79 -4.32 2.37 10.11
CA PHE A 79 -5.13 3.31 10.89
C PHE A 79 -5.49 2.79 12.29
N ASP A 80 -5.34 1.50 12.58
CA ASP A 80 -5.57 0.95 13.93
C ASP A 80 -4.59 1.51 14.96
N ALA A 81 -3.38 1.85 14.51
CA ALA A 81 -2.33 2.43 15.35
C ALA A 81 -2.21 3.97 15.18
N TRP A 82 -3.12 4.59 14.42
CA TRP A 82 -3.15 6.04 14.21
C TRP A 82 -3.94 6.72 15.33
N ASP A 83 -3.39 7.80 15.87
CA ASP A 83 -4.12 8.69 16.77
C ASP A 83 -4.59 9.93 15.98
N PRO A 84 -5.88 10.05 15.66
CA PRO A 84 -6.39 11.18 14.90
C PRO A 84 -6.24 12.52 15.62
N GLY A 85 -6.25 12.52 16.97
CA GLY A 85 -6.16 13.72 17.79
C GLY A 85 -4.73 14.25 17.93
N ALA A 86 -3.72 13.39 17.74
CA ALA A 86 -2.32 13.78 17.74
C ALA A 86 -1.85 14.43 16.43
N SER A 87 -2.64 14.31 15.35
CA SER A 87 -2.31 14.91 14.06
C SER A 87 -2.94 16.29 13.91
N SER A 88 -2.19 17.23 13.32
CA SER A 88 -2.72 18.55 12.97
C SER A 88 -3.58 18.54 11.70
N ILE A 89 -3.67 17.41 10.98
CA ILE A 89 -4.58 17.27 9.84
C ILE A 89 -6.02 17.27 10.40
N PRO A 90 -6.94 18.12 9.90
CA PRO A 90 -8.31 18.16 10.42
C PRO A 90 -9.00 16.80 10.32
N LEU A 91 -9.72 16.39 11.37
CA LEU A 91 -10.42 15.11 11.41
C LEU A 91 -11.35 14.86 10.20
N PRO A 92 -12.15 15.85 9.74
CA PRO A 92 -12.97 15.66 8.53
C PRO A 92 -12.14 15.35 7.29
N THR A 93 -10.97 15.99 7.14
CA THR A 93 -10.03 15.72 6.04
C THR A 93 -9.45 14.31 6.15
N GLN A 94 -9.06 13.89 7.36
CA GLN A 94 -8.59 12.53 7.58
C GLN A 94 -9.65 11.49 7.19
N GLN A 95 -10.91 11.71 7.58
CA GLN A 95 -12.03 10.82 7.25
C GLN A 95 -12.32 10.80 5.75
N ALA A 96 -12.32 11.96 5.08
CA ALA A 96 -12.52 12.06 3.63
C ALA A 96 -11.40 11.34 2.86
N LEU A 97 -10.13 11.49 3.23
CA LEU A 97 -9.04 10.78 2.57
C LEU A 97 -9.12 9.26 2.77
N GLN A 98 -9.66 8.82 3.90
CA GLN A 98 -9.88 7.42 4.23
C GLN A 98 -11.00 6.74 3.43
N THR A 99 -11.87 7.49 2.73
CA THR A 99 -12.87 6.92 1.81
C THR A 99 -12.25 6.43 0.49
N LEU A 100 -11.03 6.89 0.18
CA LEU A 100 -10.30 6.61 -1.06
C LEU A 100 -10.98 7.13 -2.34
N GLU A 101 -12.04 7.94 -2.24
CA GLU A 101 -12.70 8.54 -3.40
C GLU A 101 -11.72 9.33 -4.27
N TRP A 102 -10.78 10.05 -3.64
CA TRP A 102 -9.73 10.79 -4.32
C TRP A 102 -8.83 9.92 -5.22
N VAL A 103 -8.59 8.65 -4.82
CA VAL A 103 -7.85 7.69 -5.65
C VAL A 103 -8.64 7.29 -6.89
N GLY A 104 -9.96 7.11 -6.73
CA GLY A 104 -10.88 6.85 -7.84
C GLY A 104 -10.99 8.02 -8.82
N ARG A 105 -10.94 9.26 -8.29
CA ARG A 105 -10.96 10.51 -9.07
C ARG A 105 -9.62 10.90 -9.70
N ARG A 106 -8.56 10.10 -9.48
CA ARG A 106 -7.20 10.38 -9.99
C ARG A 106 -6.61 11.67 -9.44
N GLU A 107 -7.01 12.04 -8.22
CA GLU A 107 -6.46 13.18 -7.50
C GLU A 107 -5.17 12.76 -6.79
N ASN A 108 -4.28 13.71 -6.55
CA ASN A 108 -3.04 13.54 -5.82
C ASN A 108 -3.22 13.92 -4.35
N LEU A 109 -2.27 13.51 -3.51
CA LEU A 109 -2.21 13.90 -2.11
C LEU A 109 -0.79 14.35 -1.77
N VAL A 110 -0.64 15.55 -1.22
CA VAL A 110 0.63 15.98 -0.64
C VAL A 110 0.43 16.19 0.84
N VAL A 111 1.22 15.49 1.66
CA VAL A 111 1.31 15.72 3.10
C VAL A 111 2.68 16.33 3.39
N CYS A 112 2.70 17.62 3.75
CA CYS A 112 3.94 18.36 3.98
C CYS A 112 4.05 18.87 5.42
N GLY A 113 5.25 19.25 5.88
CA GLY A 113 5.48 19.87 7.20
C GLY A 113 6.68 19.28 7.95
N PRO A 114 6.91 19.65 9.22
CA PRO A 114 8.10 19.25 9.97
C PRO A 114 8.31 17.74 10.13
N ALA A 115 9.54 17.32 10.43
CA ALA A 115 9.85 15.92 10.69
C ALA A 115 9.11 15.42 11.95
N GLY A 116 8.61 14.19 11.90
CA GLY A 116 7.96 13.55 13.06
C GLY A 116 6.48 13.88 13.28
N THR A 117 5.84 14.65 12.41
CA THR A 117 4.40 15.01 12.48
C THR A 117 3.44 13.95 11.92
N GLY A 118 3.93 12.75 11.59
CA GLY A 118 3.09 11.62 11.16
C GLY A 118 2.83 11.49 9.65
N LYS A 119 3.49 12.29 8.79
CA LYS A 119 3.28 12.26 7.32
C LYS A 119 3.42 10.86 6.69
N THR A 120 4.58 10.22 6.88
CA THR A 120 4.87 8.87 6.38
C THR A 120 3.88 7.84 6.94
N PHE A 121 3.57 7.92 8.23
CA PHE A 121 2.61 7.02 8.86
C PHE A 121 1.25 7.14 8.16
N PHE A 122 0.76 8.36 7.99
CA PHE A 122 -0.55 8.61 7.41
C PHE A 122 -0.64 8.09 5.97
N LEU A 123 0.40 8.33 5.15
CA LEU A 123 0.45 7.79 3.78
C LEU A 123 0.56 6.27 3.75
N GLU A 124 1.31 5.67 4.66
CA GLU A 124 1.43 4.21 4.76
C GLU A 124 0.08 3.58 5.15
N ALA A 125 -0.62 4.17 6.12
CA ALA A 125 -1.96 3.73 6.53
C ALA A 125 -3.00 3.87 5.40
N LEU A 126 -2.95 4.98 4.63
CA LEU A 126 -3.76 5.13 3.41
C LEU A 126 -3.41 4.07 2.36
N GLY A 127 -2.12 3.82 2.13
CA GLY A 127 -1.65 2.79 1.21
C GLY A 127 -2.17 1.40 1.59
N GLN A 128 -2.16 1.05 2.88
CA GLN A 128 -2.74 -0.21 3.36
C GLN A 128 -4.24 -0.30 3.03
N LYS A 129 -4.99 0.79 3.29
CA LYS A 129 -6.42 0.87 2.92
C LYS A 129 -6.66 0.69 1.42
N VAL A 130 -5.82 1.28 0.57
CA VAL A 130 -5.90 1.11 -0.89
C VAL A 130 -5.69 -0.36 -1.29
N ILE A 131 -4.74 -1.06 -0.66
CA ILE A 131 -4.53 -2.49 -0.90
C ILE A 131 -5.71 -3.33 -0.41
N GLU A 132 -6.29 -3.00 0.73
CA GLU A 132 -7.49 -3.65 1.28
C GLU A 132 -8.71 -3.46 0.39
N ALA A 133 -8.82 -2.31 -0.28
CA ALA A 133 -9.81 -2.05 -1.33
C ALA A 133 -9.50 -2.79 -2.65
N GLY A 134 -8.46 -3.62 -2.70
CA GLY A 134 -8.12 -4.44 -3.85
C GLY A 134 -7.30 -3.73 -4.92
N MET A 135 -6.84 -2.50 -4.66
CA MET A 135 -6.07 -1.70 -5.61
C MET A 135 -4.55 -1.86 -5.38
N PRO A 136 -3.74 -2.03 -6.44
CA PRO A 136 -2.28 -2.09 -6.30
C PRO A 136 -1.69 -0.73 -5.88
N VAL A 137 -0.71 -0.78 -4.97
CA VAL A 137 0.08 0.39 -4.50
C VAL A 137 1.55 0.15 -4.82
N ALA A 138 2.28 1.20 -5.14
CA ALA A 138 3.73 1.19 -5.22
C ALA A 138 4.30 2.25 -4.26
N TRP A 139 5.24 1.85 -3.41
CA TRP A 139 5.90 2.75 -2.45
C TRP A 139 7.37 2.92 -2.78
N PHE A 140 7.85 4.16 -2.78
CA PHE A 140 9.26 4.48 -2.93
C PHE A 140 9.64 5.64 -2.02
N THR A 141 10.87 5.65 -1.51
CA THR A 141 11.50 6.90 -1.09
C THR A 141 12.01 7.66 -2.31
N LEU A 142 12.19 8.97 -2.20
CA LEU A 142 12.78 9.76 -3.27
C LEU A 142 14.20 9.28 -3.66
N GLU A 143 14.98 8.80 -2.68
CA GLU A 143 16.29 8.21 -2.92
C GLU A 143 16.21 6.93 -3.78
N GLN A 144 15.26 6.03 -3.47
CA GLN A 144 15.04 4.80 -4.23
C GLN A 144 14.69 5.09 -5.69
N ILE A 145 13.94 6.17 -5.96
CA ILE A 145 13.66 6.64 -7.32
C ILE A 145 14.96 7.04 -8.03
N GLY A 146 15.85 7.78 -7.37
CA GLY A 146 17.15 8.14 -7.94
C GLY A 146 18.02 6.92 -8.27
N VAL A 147 18.04 5.91 -7.38
CA VAL A 147 18.72 4.64 -7.65
C VAL A 147 18.12 3.93 -8.87
N LEU A 148 16.78 3.89 -8.96
CA LEU A 148 16.06 3.28 -10.07
C LEU A 148 16.41 3.96 -11.41
N VAL A 149 16.42 5.29 -11.43
CA VAL A 149 16.80 6.06 -12.64
C VAL A 149 18.22 5.73 -13.07
N ARG A 150 19.18 5.70 -12.15
CA ARG A 150 20.57 5.31 -12.47
C ARG A 150 20.67 3.90 -13.04
N ALA A 151 19.97 2.94 -12.43
CA ALA A 151 20.01 1.54 -12.84
C ALA A 151 19.49 1.34 -14.27
N HIS A 152 18.50 2.12 -14.70
CA HIS A 152 17.86 2.02 -16.01
C HIS A 152 18.38 3.03 -17.04
N ARG A 153 19.41 3.82 -16.69
CA ARG A 153 20.02 4.81 -17.59
C ARG A 153 20.90 4.16 -18.64
N ALA A 154 21.67 3.14 -18.25
CA ALA A 154 22.66 2.51 -19.14
C ALA A 154 22.03 1.70 -20.29
N ASP A 155 20.82 1.19 -20.09
CA ASP A 155 20.11 0.32 -21.04
C ASP A 155 18.86 0.98 -21.66
N ASP A 156 18.70 2.30 -21.46
CA ASP A 156 17.56 3.11 -21.94
C ASP A 156 16.18 2.51 -21.60
N SER A 157 16.08 1.84 -20.45
CA SER A 157 14.85 1.12 -20.05
C SER A 157 13.99 1.89 -19.04
N LEU A 158 14.38 3.13 -18.69
CA LEU A 158 13.70 3.95 -17.69
C LEU A 158 12.21 4.15 -17.99
N GLY A 159 11.84 4.36 -19.26
CA GLY A 159 10.44 4.49 -19.67
C GLY A 159 9.60 3.25 -19.31
N LYS A 160 10.17 2.05 -19.50
CA LYS A 160 9.50 0.78 -19.13
C LYS A 160 9.39 0.62 -17.62
N ALA A 161 10.42 1.05 -16.87
CA ALA A 161 10.40 1.03 -15.41
C ALA A 161 9.32 1.94 -14.85
N VAL A 162 9.24 3.19 -15.33
CA VAL A 162 8.18 4.15 -14.94
C VAL A 162 6.80 3.60 -15.32
N ALA A 163 6.62 3.08 -16.53
CA ALA A 163 5.36 2.48 -16.98
C ALA A 163 4.92 1.31 -16.09
N LYS A 164 5.86 0.54 -15.51
CA LYS A 164 5.57 -0.52 -14.55
C LYS A 164 5.12 0.03 -13.20
N ILE A 165 5.72 1.12 -12.72
CA ILE A 165 5.34 1.79 -11.47
C ILE A 165 3.90 2.30 -11.56
N VAL A 166 3.54 2.99 -12.65
CA VAL A 166 2.19 3.56 -12.85
C VAL A 166 1.12 2.53 -13.25
N ARG A 167 1.42 1.23 -13.11
CA ARG A 167 0.38 0.18 -13.06
C ARG A 167 -0.33 0.14 -11.70
N ALA A 168 0.30 0.69 -10.66
CA ALA A 168 -0.34 0.91 -9.37
C ALA A 168 -1.45 1.97 -9.51
N GLU A 169 -2.53 1.83 -8.75
CA GLU A 169 -3.59 2.84 -8.67
C GLU A 169 -3.15 4.04 -7.81
N LEU A 170 -2.26 3.78 -6.84
CA LEU A 170 -1.60 4.80 -6.03
C LEU A 170 -0.08 4.58 -6.04
N VAL A 171 0.66 5.61 -6.40
CA VAL A 171 2.12 5.67 -6.25
C VAL A 171 2.45 6.60 -5.09
N VAL A 172 3.15 6.09 -4.07
CA VAL A 172 3.58 6.87 -2.92
C VAL A 172 5.08 7.17 -3.02
N ILE A 173 5.43 8.45 -2.87
CA ILE A 173 6.80 8.95 -2.84
C ILE A 173 7.04 9.59 -1.47
N ASP A 174 7.80 8.90 -0.63
CA ASP A 174 8.06 9.27 0.75
C ASP A 174 9.40 10.00 0.91
N ASP A 175 9.46 10.82 1.97
CA ASP A 175 10.66 11.52 2.47
C ASP A 175 11.28 12.52 1.48
N VAL A 176 10.44 13.33 0.85
CA VAL A 176 10.88 14.44 0.01
C VAL A 176 11.39 15.60 0.88
N GLY A 177 12.54 16.18 0.53
CA GLY A 177 13.00 17.45 1.10
C GLY A 177 13.72 17.38 2.45
N LEU A 178 14.21 16.21 2.87
CA LEU A 178 15.17 16.12 3.99
C LEU A 178 16.63 16.37 3.54
N LEU A 179 16.96 15.97 2.32
CA LEU A 179 18.30 16.08 1.73
C LEU A 179 18.22 16.72 0.35
N PRO A 180 19.30 17.36 -0.14
CA PRO A 180 19.38 17.81 -1.52
C PRO A 180 19.09 16.65 -2.48
N VAL A 181 18.25 16.89 -3.49
CA VAL A 181 17.80 15.85 -4.41
C VAL A 181 18.81 15.73 -5.54
N GLY A 182 19.41 14.55 -5.68
CA GLY A 182 20.27 14.26 -6.83
C GLY A 182 19.51 14.34 -8.15
N ALA A 183 20.19 14.71 -9.24
CA ALA A 183 19.57 14.91 -10.56
C ALA A 183 18.71 13.72 -11.01
N ASP A 184 19.16 12.49 -10.76
CA ASP A 184 18.41 11.28 -11.09
C ASP A 184 17.08 11.17 -10.31
N ALA A 185 17.08 11.52 -9.02
CA ALA A 185 15.88 11.45 -8.19
C ALA A 185 14.86 12.52 -8.62
N ALA A 186 15.34 13.72 -8.97
CA ALA A 186 14.50 14.78 -9.51
C ALA A 186 13.89 14.38 -10.87
N GLU A 187 14.70 13.83 -11.78
CA GLU A 187 14.22 13.31 -13.07
C GLU A 187 13.16 12.22 -12.88
N GLY A 188 13.43 11.26 -11.99
CA GLY A 188 12.50 10.18 -11.72
C GLY A 188 11.18 10.65 -11.11
N LEU A 189 11.24 11.60 -10.17
CA LEU A 189 10.04 12.22 -9.59
C LEU A 189 9.20 12.91 -10.67
N TYR A 190 9.82 13.73 -11.52
CA TYR A 190 9.13 14.37 -12.64
C TYR A 190 8.47 13.34 -13.57
N ARG A 191 9.23 12.33 -14.02
CA ARG A 191 8.73 11.31 -14.95
C ARG A 191 7.57 10.50 -14.36
N ILE A 192 7.60 10.20 -13.06
CA ILE A 192 6.50 9.51 -12.38
C ILE A 192 5.26 10.40 -12.31
N VAL A 193 5.41 11.67 -11.91
CA VAL A 193 4.30 12.63 -11.85
C VAL A 193 3.70 12.86 -13.24
N GLU A 194 4.54 13.04 -14.26
CA GLU A 194 4.11 13.15 -15.66
C GLU A 194 3.40 11.89 -16.16
N ALA A 195 3.92 10.71 -15.84
CA ALA A 195 3.29 9.46 -16.24
C ALA A 195 1.96 9.21 -15.50
N ALA A 196 1.82 9.66 -14.25
CA ALA A 196 0.60 9.49 -13.48
C ALA A 196 -0.47 10.55 -13.78
N TYR A 197 -0.07 11.73 -14.27
CA TYR A 197 -0.95 12.87 -14.49
C TYR A 197 -2.28 12.49 -15.19
N GLU A 198 -3.40 12.83 -14.54
CA GLU A 198 -4.79 12.53 -14.93
C GLU A 198 -5.13 11.03 -15.15
N ARG A 199 -4.21 10.12 -14.81
CA ARG A 199 -4.37 8.68 -15.03
C ARG A 199 -4.35 7.87 -13.75
N LYS A 200 -3.50 8.25 -12.79
CA LYS A 200 -3.25 7.58 -11.51
C LYS A 200 -3.02 8.61 -10.41
N SER A 201 -3.21 8.19 -9.17
CA SER A 201 -2.96 9.06 -8.02
C SER A 201 -1.53 8.95 -7.55
N VAL A 202 -0.94 10.09 -7.21
CA VAL A 202 0.37 10.20 -6.57
C VAL A 202 0.17 10.76 -5.16
N ALA A 203 0.76 10.11 -4.17
CA ALA A 203 0.87 10.66 -2.82
C ALA A 203 2.32 10.99 -2.48
N ILE A 204 2.58 12.19 -1.94
CA ILE A 204 3.91 12.64 -1.54
C ILE A 204 3.94 12.99 -0.07
N SER A 205 4.95 12.50 0.66
CA SER A 205 5.31 13.06 1.96
C SER A 205 6.53 13.97 1.79
N SER A 206 6.48 15.16 2.38
CA SER A 206 7.55 16.15 2.21
C SER A 206 7.83 16.95 3.47
N ASN A 207 9.11 17.28 3.71
CA ASN A 207 9.49 18.26 4.73
C ASN A 207 9.35 19.71 4.25
N LEU A 208 9.29 19.91 2.92
CA LEU A 208 9.04 21.21 2.31
C LEU A 208 7.63 21.28 1.73
N HIS A 209 7.06 22.48 1.74
CA HIS A 209 5.87 22.77 0.96
C HIS A 209 6.20 22.64 -0.55
N PRO A 210 5.29 22.15 -1.41
CA PRO A 210 5.54 22.00 -2.85
C PRO A 210 6.08 23.25 -3.55
N SER A 211 5.73 24.44 -3.07
CA SER A 211 6.25 25.71 -3.61
C SER A 211 7.76 25.89 -3.44
N GLY A 212 8.40 25.14 -2.52
CA GLY A 212 9.84 25.14 -2.29
C GLY A 212 10.56 23.97 -2.95
N PHE A 213 9.93 23.25 -3.89
CA PHE A 213 10.60 22.14 -4.59
C PHE A 213 11.75 22.61 -5.48
N ASP A 214 11.79 23.89 -5.87
CA ASP A 214 12.91 24.49 -6.60
C ASP A 214 14.17 24.66 -5.75
N GLU A 215 14.08 24.55 -4.42
CA GLU A 215 15.24 24.42 -3.52
C GLU A 215 15.89 23.03 -3.61
N LEU A 216 15.13 22.02 -4.04
CA LEU A 216 15.55 20.63 -4.08
C LEU A 216 16.04 20.18 -5.45
N MET A 217 15.49 20.75 -6.54
CA MET A 217 15.76 20.33 -7.91
C MET A 217 15.80 21.52 -8.88
N PRO A 218 16.31 21.35 -10.12
CA PRO A 218 16.35 22.44 -11.09
C PRO A 218 14.98 23.11 -11.28
N LYS A 219 14.94 24.44 -11.21
CA LYS A 219 13.70 25.24 -11.19
C LYS A 219 12.71 24.87 -12.28
N THR A 220 13.17 24.65 -13.51
CA THR A 220 12.32 24.25 -14.65
C THR A 220 11.59 22.94 -14.39
N LEU A 221 12.30 21.96 -13.83
CA LEU A 221 11.77 20.65 -13.49
C LEU A 221 10.84 20.72 -12.27
N ALA A 222 11.21 21.51 -11.26
CA ALA A 222 10.37 21.77 -10.09
C ALA A 222 9.02 22.36 -10.49
N THR A 223 9.03 23.45 -11.28
CA THR A 223 7.80 24.10 -11.76
C THR A 223 6.92 23.13 -12.54
N ALA A 224 7.49 22.37 -13.48
CA ALA A 224 6.74 21.41 -14.29
C ALA A 224 6.19 20.22 -13.49
N THR A 225 6.90 19.81 -12.44
CA THR A 225 6.46 18.74 -11.52
C THR A 225 5.33 19.23 -10.63
N VAL A 226 5.50 20.40 -9.99
CA VAL A 226 4.53 20.97 -9.05
C VAL A 226 3.23 21.34 -9.75
N ASP A 227 3.31 21.90 -10.96
CA ASP A 227 2.14 22.22 -11.79
C ASP A 227 1.23 21.00 -12.00
N ARG A 228 1.80 19.91 -12.51
CA ARG A 228 1.06 18.64 -12.73
C ARG A 228 0.64 17.97 -11.42
N LEU A 229 1.49 18.01 -10.40
CA LEU A 229 1.20 17.39 -9.11
C LEU A 229 0.02 18.07 -8.43
N LEU A 230 -0.04 19.41 -8.45
CA LEU A 230 -1.01 20.20 -7.69
C LEU A 230 -2.28 20.56 -8.46
N HIS A 231 -2.33 20.38 -9.78
CA HIS A 231 -3.52 20.70 -10.57
C HIS A 231 -4.79 20.02 -10.01
N HIS A 232 -4.67 18.75 -9.61
CA HIS A 232 -5.73 18.00 -8.93
C HIS A 232 -5.16 17.34 -7.66
N ALA A 233 -4.99 18.12 -6.59
CA ALA A 233 -4.40 17.60 -5.35
C ALA A 233 -5.13 18.04 -4.08
N HIS A 234 -5.10 17.14 -3.10
CA HIS A 234 -5.31 17.46 -1.70
C HIS A 234 -3.97 17.83 -1.07
N LEU A 235 -3.89 19.01 -0.47
CA LEU A 235 -2.70 19.46 0.24
C LEU A 235 -2.96 19.50 1.75
N CYS A 236 -2.26 18.65 2.50
CA CYS A 236 -2.33 18.57 3.95
C CYS A 236 -1.02 19.08 4.55
N GLN A 237 -1.05 20.28 5.14
CA GLN A 237 0.10 20.81 5.87
C GLN A 237 0.01 20.40 7.34
N THR A 238 1.02 19.66 7.78
CA THR A 238 1.21 19.25 9.16
C THR A 238 2.03 20.28 9.94
N SER A 239 1.76 20.39 11.23
CA SER A 239 2.44 21.29 12.16
C SER A 239 2.54 20.65 13.55
N GLY A 240 3.26 21.30 14.46
CA GLY A 240 3.44 20.85 15.83
C GLY A 240 4.69 20.00 16.05
N ASP A 241 4.80 19.47 17.26
CA ASP A 241 5.97 18.74 17.74
C ASP A 241 6.05 17.33 17.14
N SER A 242 7.26 16.78 17.14
CA SER A 242 7.51 15.41 16.70
C SER A 242 6.81 14.41 17.63
N VAL A 243 5.87 13.65 17.08
CA VAL A 243 5.18 12.54 17.76
C VAL A 243 6.20 11.51 18.24
N ARG A 244 7.26 11.27 17.46
CA ARG A 244 8.34 10.35 17.82
C ARG A 244 9.10 10.83 19.06
N LEU A 245 9.39 12.12 19.13
CA LEU A 245 10.06 12.73 20.29
C LEU A 245 9.15 12.70 21.51
N ALA A 246 7.87 13.05 21.36
CA ALA A 246 6.88 12.95 22.43
C ALA A 246 6.79 11.53 22.98
N GLN A 247 6.73 10.50 22.13
CA GLN A 247 6.74 9.10 22.57
C GLN A 247 8.02 8.73 23.33
N ALA A 248 9.19 9.14 22.83
CA ALA A 248 10.47 8.89 23.49
C ALA A 248 10.55 9.53 24.88
N LEU A 249 10.10 10.79 25.03
CA LEU A 249 10.06 11.50 26.31
C LEU A 249 9.13 10.82 27.33
N HIS A 250 8.07 10.16 26.88
CA HIS A 250 7.14 9.42 27.73
C HIS A 250 7.52 7.93 27.87
N GLY A 251 8.74 7.52 27.46
CA GLY A 251 9.24 6.15 27.58
C GLY A 251 8.52 5.12 26.68
N LYS A 252 7.70 5.56 25.73
CA LYS A 252 7.02 4.66 24.78
C LYS A 252 7.99 4.26 23.68
N GLY A 253 8.21 2.95 23.50
CA GLY A 253 9.02 2.38 22.42
C GLY A 253 10.44 1.94 22.81
N VAL A 254 10.87 2.17 24.04
CA VAL A 254 12.13 1.63 24.58
C VAL A 254 11.81 0.49 25.53
N LYS A 255 12.33 -0.72 25.25
CA LYS A 255 12.33 -1.78 26.28
C LYS A 255 13.36 -1.40 27.34
N PRO A 256 13.00 -1.33 28.62
CA PRO A 256 13.97 -1.08 29.68
C PRO A 256 15.12 -2.08 29.59
N LEU A 257 16.34 -1.60 29.76
CA LEU A 257 17.50 -2.49 29.92
C LEU A 257 17.34 -3.20 31.27
N THR A 258 16.94 -4.47 31.24
CA THR A 258 16.98 -5.39 32.38
C THR A 258 18.25 -6.21 32.32
#